data_AF-A0A2S9Z318-F1
#
_entry.id   AF-A0A2S9Z318-F1
#
_cell.length_a   1.000
_cell.length_b   1.000
_cell.length_c   1.000
_cell.angle_alpha   90.00
_cell.angle_beta   90.00
_cell.angle_gamma   90.00
#
_symmetry.space_group_name_H-M   'P 1'
#
loop_
_entity.id
_entity.type
_entity.pdbx_description
1 polymer ?
#
loop_
_entity_poly.entity_id
_entity_poly.type
_entity_poly.pdbx_seq_one_letter_code
_entity_poly.pdbx_strand_id
1 'polypeptide(L)'
;MPTAPTFEVVDALPGKKYRARRVAVEQLTALRDTCLANPGEWVKATPQQLRPDLDAQEIARRKTLIAGFVYRVNSKAAPFDDGYEYEAVQRADSMYVRVATEEDEA
;
A
#
# COMPACT_ATOMS: atom_id res chain seq x y z
N MET A 1 19.10 44.07 22.74
CA MET A 1 18.99 42.70 23.29
C MET A 1 18.13 41.89 22.32
N PRO A 2 18.56 40.72 21.82
CA PRO A 2 17.72 39.93 20.94
C PRO A 2 16.57 39.30 21.74
N THR A 3 15.34 39.58 21.35
CA THR A 3 14.14 38.98 21.93
C THR A 3 14.11 37.50 21.58
N ALA A 4 13.99 36.63 22.58
CA ALA A 4 13.90 35.19 22.34
C ALA A 4 12.64 34.86 21.52
N PRO A 5 12.70 33.88 20.60
CA PRO A 5 11.53 33.48 19.82
C PRO A 5 10.46 32.88 20.74
N THR A 6 9.23 33.35 20.58
CA THR A 6 8.05 32.80 21.27
C THR A 6 7.53 31.61 20.46
N PHE A 7 7.42 30.44 21.08
CA PHE A 7 6.83 29.25 20.49
C PHE A 7 5.40 29.06 20.98
N GLU A 8 4.50 28.69 20.07
CA GLU A 8 3.10 28.37 20.40
C GLU A 8 2.99 26.91 20.84
N VAL A 9 2.37 26.68 21.99
CA VAL A 9 2.06 25.34 22.51
C VAL A 9 0.69 24.96 21.98
N VAL A 10 0.63 23.92 21.14
CA VAL A 10 -0.62 23.36 20.62
C VAL A 10 -0.99 22.10 21.40
N ASP A 11 -2.18 22.08 21.98
CA ASP A 11 -2.68 20.96 22.81
C ASP A 11 -2.94 19.66 22.02
N ALA A 12 -3.03 19.73 20.69
CA ALA A 12 -3.12 18.57 19.83
C ALA A 12 -2.53 18.85 18.44
N LEU A 13 -1.84 17.86 17.88
CA LEU A 13 -1.41 17.89 16.47
C LEU A 13 -2.65 18.05 15.58
N PRO A 14 -2.62 18.89 14.53
CA PRO A 14 -3.71 18.95 13.56
C PRO A 14 -3.92 17.55 13.01
N GLY A 15 -5.08 16.97 13.31
CA GLY A 15 -5.43 15.61 12.93
C GLY A 15 -5.36 15.49 11.41
N LYS A 16 -4.27 14.94 10.87
CA LYS A 16 -4.18 14.59 9.46
C LYS A 16 -5.33 13.63 9.19
N LYS A 17 -6.30 14.05 8.38
CA LYS A 17 -7.49 13.28 8.02
C LYS A 17 -7.06 11.94 7.41
N TYR A 18 -7.02 10.88 8.21
CA TYR A 18 -6.60 9.53 7.82
C TYR A 18 -7.59 8.79 6.89
N ARG A 19 -8.52 9.49 6.21
CA ARG A 19 -9.49 8.85 5.29
C ARG A 19 -8.78 8.09 4.17
N ALA A 20 -7.73 8.66 3.60
CA ALA A 20 -6.91 8.02 2.57
C ALA A 20 -6.26 6.70 3.03
N ARG A 21 -6.02 6.53 4.34
CA ARG A 21 -5.41 5.32 4.89
C ARG A 21 -6.40 4.15 4.98
N ARG A 22 -7.70 4.43 5.19
CA ARG A 22 -8.73 3.39 5.33
C ARG A 22 -9.11 2.78 3.99
N VAL A 23 -9.30 3.61 2.96
CA VAL A 23 -9.62 3.14 1.59
C VAL A 23 -8.48 2.28 1.02
N ALA A 24 -7.23 2.71 1.19
CA ALA A 24 -6.08 1.93 0.75
C ALA A 24 -5.96 0.56 1.46
N VAL A 25 -6.33 0.50 2.75
CA VAL A 25 -6.33 -0.77 3.50
C VAL A 25 -7.42 -1.70 2.98
N GLU A 26 -8.64 -1.19 2.73
CA GLU A 26 -9.74 -1.99 2.18
C GLU A 26 -9.39 -2.62 0.83
N GLN A 27 -8.79 -1.84 -0.09
CA GLN A 27 -8.39 -2.36 -1.40
C GLN A 27 -7.23 -3.35 -1.32
N LEU A 28 -6.29 -3.15 -0.40
CA LEU A 28 -5.23 -4.14 -0.15
C LEU A 28 -5.77 -5.43 0.47
N THR A 29 -6.79 -5.35 1.35
CA THR A 29 -7.45 -6.52 1.90
C THR A 29 -8.20 -7.29 0.82
N ALA A 30 -8.95 -6.61 -0.05
CA ALA A 30 -9.61 -7.24 -1.18
C ALA A 30 -8.62 -7.90 -2.15
N LEU A 31 -7.46 -7.26 -2.38
CA LEU A 31 -6.39 -7.85 -3.18
C LEU A 31 -5.85 -9.13 -2.53
N ARG A 32 -5.54 -9.08 -1.23
CA ARG A 32 -5.08 -10.24 -0.46
C ARG A 32 -6.07 -11.40 -0.55
N ASP A 33 -7.36 -11.14 -0.32
CA ASP A 33 -8.41 -12.16 -0.37
C ASP A 33 -8.51 -12.79 -1.77
N THR A 34 -8.31 -11.98 -2.81
CA THR A 34 -8.25 -12.46 -4.20
C THR A 34 -7.04 -13.37 -4.44
N CYS A 35 -5.87 -13.02 -3.91
CA CYS A 35 -4.66 -13.86 -3.99
C CYS A 35 -4.83 -15.18 -3.23
N LEU A 36 -5.48 -15.16 -2.05
CA LEU A 36 -5.77 -16.36 -1.27
C LEU A 36 -6.77 -17.29 -1.96
N ALA A 37 -7.73 -16.72 -2.70
CA ALA A 37 -8.68 -17.50 -3.48
C ALA A 37 -8.03 -18.16 -4.73
N ASN A 38 -6.87 -17.67 -5.19
CA ASN A 38 -6.17 -18.13 -6.38
C ASN A 38 -4.66 -18.29 -6.09
N PRO A 39 -4.26 -19.25 -5.23
CA PRO A 39 -2.86 -19.45 -4.86
C PRO A 39 -2.00 -19.82 -6.09
N GLY A 40 -0.77 -19.32 -6.15
CA GLY A 40 0.14 -19.51 -7.29
C GLY A 40 -0.11 -18.60 -8.49
N GLU A 41 -1.29 -17.97 -8.61
CA GLU A 41 -1.61 -17.06 -9.72
C GLU A 41 -1.20 -15.60 -9.45
N TRP A 42 -0.72 -14.92 -10.49
CA TRP A 42 -0.38 -13.50 -10.43
C TRP A 42 -1.62 -12.61 -10.57
N VAL A 43 -1.98 -11.92 -9.48
CA VAL A 43 -3.06 -10.94 -9.45
C VAL A 43 -2.51 -9.55 -9.75
N LYS A 44 -3.02 -8.91 -10.81
CA LYS A 44 -2.64 -7.54 -11.20
C LYS A 44 -3.46 -6.50 -10.43
N ALA A 45 -2.78 -5.50 -9.86
CA ALA A 45 -3.40 -4.34 -9.24
C ALA A 45 -2.84 -3.03 -9.82
N THR A 46 -3.73 -2.17 -10.31
CA THR A 46 -3.39 -0.83 -10.82
C THR A 46 -3.42 0.22 -9.70
N PRO A 47 -2.74 1.37 -9.87
CA PRO A 47 -2.77 2.48 -8.93
C PRO A 47 -4.19 2.93 -8.58
N GLN A 48 -5.09 2.99 -9.57
CA GLN A 48 -6.46 3.43 -9.40
C GLN A 48 -7.28 2.41 -8.59
N GLN A 49 -7.04 1.11 -8.76
CA GLN A 49 -7.70 0.08 -7.95
C GLN A 49 -7.23 0.12 -6.49
N LEU A 50 -5.95 0.39 -6.25
CA LEU A 50 -5.40 0.48 -4.90
C LEU A 50 -5.76 1.80 -4.19
N ARG A 51 -5.99 2.87 -4.96
CA ARG A 51 -6.32 4.22 -4.48
C ARG A 51 -7.45 4.82 -5.31
N PRO A 52 -8.67 4.29 -5.21
CA PRO A 52 -9.82 4.83 -5.94
C PRO A 52 -10.22 6.23 -5.46
N ASP A 53 -9.72 6.65 -4.29
CA ASP A 53 -9.89 8.00 -3.74
C ASP A 53 -9.02 9.06 -4.42
N LEU A 54 -8.01 8.66 -5.20
CA LEU A 54 -7.13 9.58 -5.93
C LEU A 54 -7.60 9.72 -7.39
N ASP A 55 -7.47 10.93 -7.93
CA ASP A 55 -7.66 11.15 -9.36
C ASP A 55 -6.39 10.76 -10.17
N ALA A 56 -6.55 10.68 -11.49
CA ALA A 56 -5.46 10.30 -12.39
C ALA A 56 -4.26 11.25 -12.34
N GLN A 57 -4.47 12.54 -12.06
CA GLN A 57 -3.40 13.53 -11.98
C GLN A 57 -2.58 13.35 -10.70
N GLU A 58 -3.24 13.07 -9.57
CA GLU A 58 -2.60 12.73 -8.31
C GLU A 58 -1.82 11.42 -8.39
N ILE A 59 -2.37 10.42 -9.06
CA ILE A 59 -1.68 9.14 -9.31
C ILE A 59 -0.42 9.39 -10.15
N ALA A 60 -0.53 10.11 -11.26
CA ALA A 60 0.60 10.40 -12.15
C ALA A 60 1.71 11.20 -11.44
N ARG A 61 1.36 12.05 -10.47
CA ARG A 61 2.33 12.78 -9.63
C ARG A 61 3.05 11.88 -8.63
N ARG A 62 2.48 10.72 -8.27
CA ARG A 62 3.02 9.81 -7.24
C ARG A 62 3.77 8.63 -7.88
N LYS A 63 4.94 8.92 -8.44
CA LYS A 63 5.81 7.93 -9.12
C LYS A 63 6.19 6.70 -8.28
N THR A 64 6.17 6.82 -6.95
CA THR A 64 6.54 5.75 -6.01
C THR A 64 5.34 5.01 -5.42
N LEU A 65 4.11 5.30 -5.86
CA LEU A 65 2.91 4.73 -5.25
C LEU A 65 2.91 3.20 -5.30
N ILE A 66 3.16 2.63 -6.48
CA ILE A 66 3.22 1.17 -6.68
C ILE A 66 4.41 0.57 -5.93
N ALA A 67 5.59 1.16 -6.02
CA ALA A 67 6.76 0.70 -5.27
C ALA A 67 6.50 0.63 -3.76
N GLY A 68 5.76 1.60 -3.21
CA GLY A 68 5.35 1.61 -1.81
C GLY A 68 4.39 0.47 -1.45
N PHE A 69 3.47 0.10 -2.34
CA PHE A 69 2.60 -1.06 -2.14
C PHE A 69 3.36 -2.38 -2.25
N VAL A 70 4.23 -2.53 -3.24
CA VAL A 70 5.10 -3.71 -3.39
C VAL A 70 5.95 -3.92 -2.15
N TYR A 71 6.59 -2.86 -1.67
CA TYR A 71 7.36 -2.91 -0.42
C TYR A 71 6.50 -3.37 0.76
N ARG A 72 5.25 -2.90 0.85
CA ARG A 72 4.33 -3.25 1.93
C ARG A 72 3.93 -4.73 1.92
N VAL A 73 3.70 -5.30 0.74
CA VAL A 73 3.42 -6.74 0.60
C VAL A 73 4.65 -7.55 0.98
N ASN A 74 5.82 -7.25 0.39
CA ASN A 74 7.05 -8.01 0.62
C ASN A 74 7.59 -7.87 2.05
N SER A 75 7.25 -6.78 2.76
CA SER A 75 7.59 -6.59 4.18
C SER A 75 6.59 -7.24 5.14
N LYS A 76 5.64 -8.05 4.63
CA LYS A 76 4.59 -8.72 5.42
C LYS A 76 3.87 -7.73 6.35
N ALA A 77 3.51 -6.55 5.83
CA ALA A 77 2.77 -5.56 6.59
C ALA A 77 1.26 -5.77 6.41
N ALA A 78 0.46 -5.45 7.43
CA ALA A 78 -0.99 -5.54 7.36
C ALA A 78 -1.56 -4.93 6.06
N PRO A 79 -2.41 -5.65 5.31
CA PRO A 79 -3.10 -6.90 5.71
C PRO A 79 -2.42 -8.25 5.35
N PHE A 80 -1.16 -8.24 4.91
CA PHE A 80 -0.43 -9.44 4.42
C PHE A 80 0.40 -10.14 5.51
N ASP A 81 0.14 -9.84 6.79
CA ASP A 81 0.77 -10.42 7.97
C ASP A 81 -0.04 -11.61 8.53
N ASP A 82 -0.59 -12.45 7.66
CA ASP A 82 -1.58 -13.48 7.98
C ASP A 82 -1.04 -14.92 7.92
N GLY A 83 0.29 -15.08 7.81
CA GLY A 83 0.97 -16.38 7.81
C GLY A 83 1.20 -16.98 6.42
N TYR A 84 0.68 -16.37 5.36
CA TYR A 84 0.99 -16.76 3.98
C TYR A 84 2.24 -16.05 3.45
N GLU A 85 2.90 -16.67 2.48
CA GLU A 85 4.03 -16.08 1.78
C GLU A 85 3.52 -15.40 0.51
N TYR A 86 3.69 -14.07 0.44
CA TYR A 86 3.31 -13.29 -0.72
C TYR A 86 4.55 -12.81 -1.46
N GLU A 87 4.45 -12.83 -2.78
CA GLU A 87 5.42 -12.19 -3.65
C GLU A 87 4.74 -11.03 -4.37
N ALA A 88 5.34 -9.84 -4.29
CA ALA A 88 4.92 -8.69 -5.07
C ALA A 88 6.06 -8.17 -5.94
N VAL A 89 5.74 -7.87 -7.20
CA VAL A 89 6.64 -7.23 -8.15
C VAL A 89 5.97 -6.04 -8.81
N GLN A 90 6.76 -4.99 -9.08
CA GLN A 90 6.33 -3.88 -9.91
C GLN A 90 6.71 -4.17 -11.37
N ARG A 91 5.76 -4.02 -12.29
CA ARG A 91 6.01 -3.96 -13.73
C ARG A 91 5.24 -2.80 -14.32
N ALA A 92 5.98 -1.87 -14.96
CA ALA A 92 5.44 -0.60 -15.42
C ALA A 92 4.68 0.14 -14.29
N ASP A 93 3.48 0.62 -14.58
CA ASP A 93 2.61 1.33 -13.64
C ASP A 93 1.64 0.39 -12.92
N SER A 94 1.99 -0.88 -12.70
CA SER A 94 1.13 -1.84 -12.01
C SER A 94 1.92 -2.73 -11.06
N MET A 95 1.22 -3.19 -10.01
CA MET A 95 1.69 -4.21 -9.10
C MET A 95 1.15 -5.57 -9.52
N TYR A 96 1.95 -6.60 -9.34
CA TYR A 96 1.54 -7.99 -9.50
C TYR A 96 1.84 -8.70 -8.19
N VAL A 97 0.85 -9.39 -7.63
CA VAL A 97 0.95 -10.08 -6.34
C VAL A 97 0.46 -11.52 -6.49
N ARG A 98 1.19 -12.48 -5.93
CA ARG A 98 0.74 -13.87 -5.79
C ARG A 98 1.00 -14.39 -4.37
N VAL A 99 0.30 -15.44 -4.00
CA VAL A 99 0.69 -16.30 -2.86
C VAL A 99 1.67 -17.33 -3.41
N ALA A 100 2.86 -17.41 -2.82
CA ALA A 100 3.85 -18.43 -3.15
C ALA A 100 3.33 -19.81 -2.71
N THR A 101 3.52 -20.82 -3.55
CA THR A 101 3.15 -22.21 -3.23
C THR A 101 4.41 -23.04 -3.02
N GLU A 102 4.31 -24.16 -2.30
CA GLU A 102 5.45 -25.06 -2.02
C GLU A 102 6.11 -25.63 -3.29
N GLU A 103 5.45 -25.52 -4.46
CA GLU A 103 5.99 -25.94 -5.76
C GLU A 103 6.97 -24.93 -6.40
N ASP A 104 7.04 -23.68 -5.89
CA ASP A 104 7.97 -22.67 -6.40
C ASP A 104 9.43 -22.86 -5.87
N GLU A 105 9.69 -23.80 -4.95
CA GLU A 105 11.04 -24.12 -4.42
C GLU A 105 11.82 -25.22 -5.20
N ALA A 106 11.32 -25.67 -6.35
CA ALA A 106 11.92 -26.75 -7.16
C ALA A 106 12.99 -26.31 -8.17
#